data_AF-A0A8D5U5B2-F1
#
_entry.id   AF-A0A8D5U5B2-F1
#
_cell.length_a   1.000
_cell.length_b   1.000
_cell.length_c   1.000
_cell.angle_alpha   90.00
_cell.angle_beta   90.00
_cell.angle_gamma   90.00
#
_symmetry.space_group_name_H-M   'P 1'
#
loop_
_entity.id
_entity.type
_entity.pdbx_description
1 polymer ?
#
loop_
_entity_poly.entity_id
_entity_poly.type
_entity_poly.pdbx_seq_one_letter_code
_entity_poly.pdbx_strand_id
1 'polypeptide(L)'
;MVKICPRCGTPNDDFSPVCVRCGYQFPPPTGYNPPPYVPPAGYTPPPYGKKKKSTPIVAVLILVILVVAIGGYLYYKGVFTPARAPVVPPIVVTTHTSIMSTTVRPPQTSTTVQPTPTTTSPPPPSTNKYCAVSFNGKDQYFVTPQFNVTVNGENTTVGLFSYVAMKYHEETIAIRAYLTPNTRGVLIGLSGNTLPFNIPYIGWSPLVYMSDGKLIIAEITDTGPSFPNGKAYEFIKVGVGRGIYPRVNGGEAAMCVNITSPGFYWIVFEEWTTGNDTYVAGYINGELIAEFYAPVANASSLFGAIGPYEYNFVGIAYTYQWPLTNGQWYPFNGSINTIAVYPYVLSQSQVGQLASGPLPPGYFALFIASSKWYNQATGIWQAYNNPELELMTNGSSPLIIE
;
A
#
# COMPACT_ATOMS: atom_id res chain seq x y z
N MET A 1 11.49 -34.41 16.00
CA MET A 1 10.28 -35.01 16.59
C MET A 1 9.24 -33.88 16.69
N VAL A 2 8.01 -34.17 17.09
CA VAL A 2 6.94 -33.15 17.18
C VAL A 2 6.40 -33.20 18.60
N LYS A 3 6.37 -32.06 19.30
CA LYS A 3 5.77 -31.98 20.64
C LYS A 3 4.34 -31.46 20.57
N ILE A 4 3.45 -32.09 21.33
CA ILE A 4 2.02 -31.72 21.39
C ILE A 4 1.83 -30.69 22.50
N CYS A 5 1.19 -29.57 22.20
CA CYS A 5 0.88 -28.55 23.19
C CYS A 5 -0.13 -29.09 24.22
N PRO A 6 0.20 -29.13 25.52
CA PRO A 6 -0.69 -29.69 26.54
C PRO A 6 -1.96 -28.87 26.73
N ARG A 7 -1.95 -27.59 26.35
CA ARG A 7 -3.10 -26.69 26.47
C ARG A 7 -4.14 -26.82 25.34
N CYS A 8 -3.72 -27.21 24.13
CA CYS A 8 -4.60 -27.13 22.95
C CYS A 8 -4.42 -28.25 21.92
N GLY A 9 -3.58 -29.25 22.22
CA GLY A 9 -3.35 -30.41 21.35
C GLY A 9 -2.62 -30.12 20.05
N THR A 10 -2.16 -28.89 19.82
CA THR A 10 -1.52 -28.51 18.54
C THR A 10 -0.10 -29.07 18.47
N PRO A 11 0.29 -29.73 17.36
CA PRO A 11 1.67 -30.13 17.13
C PRO A 11 2.58 -28.92 16.90
N ASN A 12 3.73 -28.90 17.55
CA ASN A 12 4.75 -27.85 17.44
C ASN A 12 6.13 -28.48 17.16
N ASP A 13 7.03 -27.69 16.59
CA ASP A 13 8.45 -28.03 16.47
C ASP A 13 9.06 -28.30 17.86
N ASP A 14 9.94 -29.29 17.98
CA ASP A 14 10.60 -29.68 19.24
C ASP A 14 11.32 -28.49 19.90
N PHE A 15 11.89 -27.59 19.11
CA PHE A 15 12.63 -26.44 19.58
C PHE A 15 11.77 -25.18 19.77
N SER A 16 10.46 -25.24 19.46
CA SER A 16 9.59 -24.06 19.62
C SER A 16 9.45 -23.72 21.12
N PRO A 17 9.83 -22.52 21.58
CA PRO A 17 9.69 -22.13 22.98
C PRO A 17 8.22 -21.88 23.37
N VAL A 18 7.35 -21.65 22.38
CA VAL A 18 5.92 -21.34 22.57
C VAL A 18 5.04 -22.11 21.59
N CYS A 19 3.79 -22.38 21.97
CA CYS A 19 2.81 -23.00 21.09
C CYS A 19 2.30 -22.02 20.03
N VAL A 20 2.39 -22.40 18.76
CA VAL A 20 1.97 -21.57 17.61
C VAL A 20 0.48 -21.21 17.61
N ARG A 21 -0.36 -22.00 18.28
CA ARG A 21 -1.81 -21.78 18.30
C ARG A 21 -2.30 -20.98 19.51
N CYS A 22 -1.73 -21.22 20.69
CA CYS A 22 -2.28 -20.67 21.94
C CYS A 22 -1.25 -19.98 22.84
N GLY A 23 0.00 -19.81 22.39
CA GLY A 23 1.05 -19.10 23.13
C GLY A 23 1.53 -19.78 24.41
N TYR A 24 1.16 -21.05 24.66
CA TYR A 24 1.66 -21.81 25.82
C TYR A 24 3.19 -21.93 25.76
N GLN A 25 3.89 -21.47 26.79
CA GLN A 25 5.35 -21.62 26.92
C GLN A 25 5.69 -23.04 27.34
N PHE A 26 6.51 -23.72 26.54
CA PHE A 26 7.00 -25.04 26.89
C PHE A 26 8.09 -24.94 27.97
N PRO A 27 8.12 -25.84 28.96
CA PRO A 27 9.24 -25.88 29.90
C PRO A 27 10.55 -26.12 29.14
N PRO A 28 11.66 -25.46 29.52
CA PRO A 28 12.95 -25.69 28.90
C PRO A 28 13.33 -27.18 29.06
N PRO A 29 13.96 -27.81 28.06
CA PRO A 29 14.36 -29.20 28.14
C PRO A 29 15.23 -29.44 29.37
N THR A 30 14.79 -30.29 30.29
CA THR A 30 15.57 -30.67 31.46
C THR A 30 16.85 -31.35 31.01
N GLY A 31 18.00 -30.72 31.27
CA GLY A 31 19.33 -31.25 30.92
C GLY A 31 20.03 -30.54 29.76
N TYR A 32 19.41 -29.52 29.14
CA TYR A 32 20.13 -28.66 28.19
C TYR A 32 20.90 -27.57 28.95
N ASN A 33 22.18 -27.84 29.25
CA ASN A 33 23.14 -26.78 29.56
C ASN A 33 23.58 -26.19 28.21
N PRO A 34 23.13 -24.97 27.83
CA PRO A 34 23.69 -24.33 26.65
C PRO A 34 25.20 -24.21 26.86
N PRO A 35 26.04 -24.50 25.85
CA PRO A 35 27.46 -24.26 25.95
C PRO A 35 27.67 -22.80 26.38
N PRO A 36 28.65 -22.52 27.27
CA PRO A 36 28.94 -21.16 27.71
C PRO A 36 29.02 -20.25 26.50
N TYR A 37 28.26 -19.16 26.52
CA TYR A 37 28.32 -18.15 25.46
C TYR A 37 29.76 -17.67 25.34
N VAL A 38 30.45 -18.12 24.30
CA VAL A 38 31.76 -17.60 23.92
C VAL A 38 31.45 -16.35 23.09
N PRO A 39 31.68 -15.13 23.60
CA PRO A 39 31.51 -13.94 22.79
C PRO A 39 32.39 -14.10 21.53
N PRO A 40 31.86 -13.76 20.34
CA PRO A 40 32.64 -13.78 19.11
C PRO A 40 33.94 -13.00 19.33
N ALA A 41 35.08 -13.60 18.98
CA ALA A 41 36.38 -12.94 19.07
C ALA A 41 36.27 -11.54 18.45
N GLY A 42 36.64 -10.52 19.22
CA GLY A 42 36.42 -9.12 18.87
C GLY A 42 36.80 -8.83 17.43
N TYR A 43 35.81 -8.50 16.62
CA TYR A 43 36.03 -8.03 15.26
C TYR A 43 36.82 -6.73 15.35
N THR A 44 38.11 -6.80 15.04
CA THR A 44 38.91 -5.61 14.78
C THR A 44 38.58 -5.18 13.36
N PRO A 45 37.88 -4.06 13.15
CA PRO A 45 37.58 -3.59 11.81
C PRO A 45 38.90 -3.37 11.06
N PRO A 46 38.96 -3.74 9.77
CA PRO A 46 40.14 -3.50 8.97
C PRO A 46 40.49 -2.02 9.01
N PRO A 47 41.79 -1.66 9.06
CA PRO A 47 42.22 -0.27 9.18
C PRO A 47 41.63 0.54 8.03
N TYR A 48 40.75 1.49 8.37
CA TYR A 48 40.20 2.45 7.42
C TYR A 48 41.35 3.18 6.75
N GLY A 49 41.56 2.89 5.47
CA GLY A 49 42.52 3.62 4.64
C GLY A 49 42.19 5.11 4.71
N LYS A 50 43.14 5.91 5.21
CA LYS A 50 43.02 7.37 5.28
C LYS A 50 42.59 7.90 3.90
N LYS A 51 41.37 8.43 3.80
CA LYS A 51 40.86 9.09 2.60
C LYS A 51 41.84 10.19 2.19
N LYS A 52 42.45 10.03 1.01
CA LYS A 52 43.30 11.04 0.37
C LYS A 52 42.43 12.27 0.12
N LYS A 53 42.75 13.41 0.73
CA LYS A 53 42.02 14.67 0.55
C LYS A 53 42.06 15.05 -0.95
N SER A 54 40.95 14.85 -1.63
CA SER A 54 40.73 15.28 -3.02
C SER A 54 40.27 16.73 -3.01
N THR A 55 41.22 17.64 -2.82
CA THR A 55 41.02 19.09 -2.88
C THR A 55 40.75 19.69 -4.27
N PRO A 56 41.06 19.07 -5.43
CA PRO A 56 40.87 19.77 -6.72
C PRO A 56 39.41 19.77 -7.22
N ILE A 57 38.57 18.80 -6.83
CA ILE A 57 37.20 18.65 -7.38
C ILE A 57 36.25 19.75 -6.84
N VAL A 58 36.40 20.13 -5.57
CA VAL A 58 35.53 21.15 -4.94
C VAL A 58 35.80 22.54 -5.55
N ALA A 59 37.06 22.86 -5.88
CA ALA A 59 37.41 24.13 -6.50
C ALA A 59 36.82 24.28 -7.91
N VAL A 60 36.81 23.19 -8.69
CA VAL A 60 36.20 23.18 -10.03
C VAL A 60 34.69 23.38 -9.96
N LEU A 61 34.00 22.71 -9.01
CA LEU A 61 32.56 22.87 -8.81
C LEU A 61 32.17 24.31 -8.46
N ILE A 62 32.92 24.96 -7.57
CA ILE A 62 32.67 26.37 -7.19
C ILE A 62 32.85 27.30 -8.41
N LEU A 63 33.87 27.05 -9.23
CA LEU A 63 34.12 27.85 -10.44
C LEU A 63 32.97 27.73 -11.46
N VAL A 64 32.45 26.52 -11.67
CA VAL A 64 31.33 26.27 -12.59
C VAL A 64 30.06 26.98 -12.11
N ILE A 65 29.75 26.92 -10.81
CA ILE A 65 28.59 27.61 -10.23
C ILE A 65 28.68 29.12 -10.43
N LEU A 66 29.88 29.72 -10.24
CA LEU A 66 30.10 31.14 -10.46
C LEU A 66 29.89 31.55 -11.93
N VAL A 67 30.38 30.75 -12.88
CA VAL A 67 30.19 31.02 -14.32
C VAL A 67 28.70 30.99 -14.69
N VAL A 68 27.95 29.99 -14.21
CA VAL A 68 26.51 29.89 -14.47
C VAL A 68 25.74 31.06 -13.84
N ALA A 69 26.07 31.44 -12.61
CA ALA A 69 25.41 32.56 -11.93
C ALA A 69 25.65 33.90 -12.65
N ILE A 70 26.89 34.15 -13.11
CA ILE A 70 27.24 35.36 -13.86
C ILE A 70 26.52 35.36 -15.22
N GLY A 71 26.51 34.22 -15.93
CA GLY A 71 25.80 34.08 -17.20
C GLY A 71 24.30 34.33 -17.07
N GLY A 72 23.66 33.76 -16.05
CA GLY A 72 22.24 33.98 -15.75
C GLY A 72 21.92 35.44 -15.40
N TYR A 73 22.79 36.10 -14.63
CA TYR A 73 22.61 37.52 -14.30
C TYR A 73 22.70 38.43 -15.54
N LEU A 74 23.70 38.20 -16.40
CA LEU A 74 23.86 38.99 -17.63
C LEU A 74 22.70 38.76 -18.61
N TYR A 75 22.22 37.52 -18.73
CA TYR A 75 21.04 37.20 -19.53
C TYR A 75 19.77 37.90 -19.02
N TYR A 76 19.54 37.86 -17.70
CA TYR A 76 18.40 38.52 -17.08
C TYR A 76 18.38 40.03 -17.33
N LYS A 77 19.55 40.69 -17.22
CA LYS A 77 19.66 42.12 -17.49
C LYS A 77 19.54 42.51 -18.97
N GLY A 78 19.92 41.62 -19.89
CA GLY A 78 19.90 41.90 -21.33
C GLY A 78 18.54 41.72 -22.00
N VAL A 79 17.68 40.84 -21.46
CA VAL A 79 16.43 40.43 -22.14
C VAL A 79 15.18 41.10 -21.57
N PHE A 80 15.20 41.55 -20.31
CA PHE A 80 14.04 42.18 -19.67
C PHE A 80 14.14 43.72 -19.63
N THR A 81 14.11 44.37 -20.79
CA THR A 81 13.54 45.73 -20.84
C THR A 81 12.02 45.60 -20.88
N PRO A 82 11.28 46.10 -19.87
CA PRO A 82 9.83 45.96 -19.84
C PRO A 82 9.22 46.71 -21.03
N ALA A 83 8.62 45.96 -21.95
CA ALA A 83 7.77 46.53 -22.99
C ALA A 83 6.58 47.24 -22.31
N ARG A 84 6.33 48.48 -22.71
CA ARG A 84 5.23 49.32 -22.19
C ARG A 84 3.91 48.57 -22.42
N ALA A 85 3.18 48.28 -21.34
CA ALA A 85 1.94 47.53 -21.42
C ALA A 85 0.92 48.26 -22.32
N PRO A 86 0.27 47.56 -23.27
CA PRO A 86 -0.82 48.14 -24.04
C PRO A 86 -2.02 48.41 -23.13
N VAL A 87 -2.65 49.57 -23.31
CA VAL A 87 -3.87 49.97 -22.61
C VAL A 87 -5.01 49.07 -23.08
N VAL A 88 -5.49 48.20 -22.19
CA VAL A 88 -6.62 47.30 -22.47
C VAL A 88 -7.93 47.99 -22.08
N PRO A 89 -8.95 48.05 -22.97
CA PRO A 89 -10.27 48.60 -22.61
C PRO A 89 -11.00 47.70 -21.58
N PRO A 90 -11.96 48.27 -20.84
CA PRO A 90 -12.63 47.58 -19.73
C PRO A 90 -13.39 46.34 -20.19
N ILE A 91 -13.10 45.21 -19.53
CA ILE A 91 -13.79 43.93 -19.71
C ILE A 91 -15.16 44.02 -19.03
N VAL A 92 -16.22 43.82 -19.82
CA VAL A 92 -17.57 43.59 -19.30
C VAL A 92 -17.63 42.16 -18.77
N VAL A 93 -17.71 42.02 -17.45
CA VAL A 93 -17.88 40.71 -16.79
C VAL A 93 -19.36 40.35 -16.80
N THR A 94 -19.74 39.39 -17.64
CA THR A 94 -21.05 38.73 -17.53
C THR A 94 -20.93 37.57 -16.56
N THR A 95 -21.39 37.77 -15.32
CA THR A 95 -21.54 36.70 -14.33
C THR A 95 -22.66 35.76 -14.76
N HIS A 96 -22.31 34.56 -15.22
CA HIS A 96 -23.23 33.44 -15.27
C HIS A 96 -23.27 32.75 -13.91
N THR A 97 -24.34 32.99 -13.16
CA THR A 97 -24.67 32.23 -11.95
C THR A 97 -25.08 30.82 -12.38
N SER A 98 -24.14 29.89 -12.40
CA SER A 98 -24.44 28.48 -12.59
C SER A 98 -24.88 27.90 -11.24
N ILE A 99 -26.19 27.66 -11.09
CA ILE A 99 -26.74 26.98 -9.92
C ILE A 99 -26.37 25.50 -10.08
N MET A 100 -25.26 25.07 -9.48
CA MET A 100 -24.92 23.66 -9.40
C MET A 100 -25.89 22.98 -8.43
N SER A 101 -26.79 22.16 -8.99
CA SER A 101 -27.58 21.20 -8.22
C SER A 101 -26.65 20.11 -7.73
N THR A 102 -26.27 20.15 -6.46
CA THR A 102 -25.64 19.02 -5.75
C THR A 102 -26.64 17.88 -5.64
N THR A 103 -26.72 17.05 -6.67
CA THR A 103 -27.21 15.68 -6.51
C THR A 103 -26.05 14.90 -5.91
N VAL A 104 -25.92 14.96 -4.58
CA VAL A 104 -25.30 13.88 -3.82
C VAL A 104 -26.06 12.64 -4.25
N ARG A 105 -25.39 11.66 -4.87
CA ARG A 105 -26.00 10.33 -4.97
C ARG A 105 -26.28 9.97 -3.51
N PRO A 106 -27.56 9.90 -3.07
CA PRO A 106 -27.83 9.49 -1.69
C PRO A 106 -27.04 8.20 -1.48
N PRO A 107 -26.52 7.95 -0.26
CA PRO A 107 -26.08 6.60 0.08
C PRO A 107 -27.17 5.70 -0.48
N GLN A 108 -26.80 4.73 -1.32
CA GLN A 108 -27.80 3.76 -1.77
C GLN A 108 -28.33 3.18 -0.48
N THR A 109 -29.50 3.67 -0.05
CA THR A 109 -30.25 3.14 1.06
C THR A 109 -30.75 1.82 0.50
N SER A 110 -29.86 0.83 0.49
CA SER A 110 -30.26 -0.54 0.57
C SER A 110 -31.05 -0.57 1.87
N THR A 111 -32.37 -0.62 1.73
CA THR A 111 -33.29 -0.91 2.81
C THR A 111 -32.85 -2.25 3.37
N THR A 112 -31.89 -2.18 4.30
CA THR A 112 -31.42 -3.33 5.01
C THR A 112 -32.55 -3.59 5.98
N VAL A 113 -33.44 -4.50 5.60
CA VAL A 113 -34.19 -5.26 6.60
C VAL A 113 -33.10 -5.87 7.46
N GLN A 114 -32.86 -5.28 8.63
CA GLN A 114 -31.99 -5.86 9.64
C GLN A 114 -32.55 -7.26 9.88
N PRO A 115 -31.86 -8.32 9.43
CA PRO A 115 -32.38 -9.66 9.63
C PRO A 115 -32.50 -9.83 11.14
N THR A 116 -33.70 -10.20 11.60
CA THR A 116 -33.92 -10.68 12.96
C THR A 116 -32.77 -11.64 13.27
N PRO A 117 -32.00 -11.45 14.36
CA PRO A 117 -30.88 -12.31 14.68
C PRO A 117 -31.42 -13.71 14.92
N THR A 118 -31.41 -14.53 13.88
CA THR A 118 -31.62 -15.96 14.01
C THR A 118 -30.39 -16.46 14.72
N THR A 119 -30.56 -16.86 15.98
CA THR A 119 -29.61 -17.67 16.75
C THR A 119 -29.35 -18.96 15.98
N THR A 120 -28.48 -18.87 14.99
CA THR A 120 -27.89 -19.99 14.30
C THR A 120 -26.65 -20.37 15.10
N SER A 121 -26.57 -21.65 15.45
CA SER A 121 -25.39 -22.24 16.05
C SER A 121 -24.14 -21.81 15.26
N PRO A 122 -23.00 -21.54 15.93
CA PRO A 122 -21.78 -21.15 15.25
C PRO A 122 -21.51 -22.13 14.11
N PRO A 123 -21.21 -21.64 12.89
CA PRO A 123 -20.96 -22.51 11.75
C PRO A 123 -19.87 -23.52 12.13
N PRO A 124 -20.02 -24.80 11.76
CA PRO A 124 -19.03 -25.82 12.07
C PRO A 124 -17.66 -25.33 11.57
N PRO A 125 -16.58 -25.52 12.35
CA PRO A 125 -15.25 -25.03 11.98
C PRO A 125 -14.89 -25.56 10.61
N SER A 126 -14.70 -24.68 9.63
CA SER A 126 -14.32 -25.08 8.27
C SER A 126 -12.98 -25.83 8.36
N THR A 127 -12.97 -27.09 7.96
CA THR A 127 -11.77 -27.95 7.94
C THR A 127 -10.78 -27.59 6.83
N ASN A 128 -11.08 -26.57 6.04
CA ASN A 128 -10.14 -26.02 5.05
C ASN A 128 -8.93 -25.44 5.77
N LYS A 129 -7.80 -26.16 5.70
CA LYS A 129 -6.49 -25.67 6.11
C LYS A 129 -6.09 -24.52 5.17
N TYR A 130 -6.51 -23.31 5.49
CA TYR A 130 -6.01 -22.11 4.84
C TYR A 130 -4.49 -22.05 5.03
N CYS A 131 -3.74 -22.02 3.93
CA CYS A 131 -2.30 -21.80 3.96
C CYS A 131 -2.05 -20.30 3.91
N ALA A 132 -1.03 -19.79 4.59
CA ALA A 132 -0.66 -18.38 4.51
C ALA A 132 0.80 -18.25 4.09
N VAL A 133 1.10 -17.22 3.32
CA VAL A 133 2.46 -16.78 3.03
C VAL A 133 2.98 -16.03 4.24
N SER A 134 3.94 -16.59 4.97
CA SER A 134 4.63 -15.86 6.03
C SER A 134 5.81 -15.10 5.45
N PHE A 135 5.85 -13.81 5.75
CA PHE A 135 6.96 -12.92 5.43
C PHE A 135 7.84 -12.77 6.66
N ASN A 136 9.16 -12.83 6.48
CA ASN A 136 10.14 -12.79 7.56
C ASN A 136 10.68 -11.36 7.83
N GLY A 137 10.14 -10.34 7.16
CA GLY A 137 10.64 -8.97 7.25
C GLY A 137 11.96 -8.73 6.53
N LYS A 138 12.34 -9.57 5.55
CA LYS A 138 13.54 -9.41 4.73
C LYS A 138 13.24 -9.78 3.27
N ASP A 139 13.39 -8.83 2.36
CA ASP A 139 13.45 -9.01 0.89
C ASP A 139 12.47 -10.04 0.28
N GLN A 140 11.31 -10.23 0.92
CA GLN A 140 10.23 -11.11 0.49
C GLN A 140 9.07 -10.26 0.01
N TYR A 141 8.74 -10.40 -1.26
CA TYR A 141 7.67 -9.64 -1.90
C TYR A 141 7.12 -10.38 -3.12
N PHE A 142 5.92 -9.99 -3.54
CA PHE A 142 5.37 -10.34 -4.84
C PHE A 142 5.29 -9.10 -5.71
N VAL A 143 5.56 -9.25 -7.00
CA VAL A 143 5.29 -8.23 -8.02
C VAL A 143 4.03 -8.66 -8.74
N THR A 144 3.06 -7.77 -8.88
CA THR A 144 1.84 -8.07 -9.65
C THR A 144 2.10 -7.98 -11.15
N PRO A 145 1.26 -8.61 -12.00
CA PRO A 145 1.36 -8.44 -13.46
C PRO A 145 1.27 -6.96 -13.87
N GLN A 146 1.91 -6.64 -14.99
CA GLN A 146 1.89 -5.32 -15.60
C GLN A 146 1.01 -5.32 -16.85
N PHE A 147 0.44 -4.16 -17.18
CA PHE A 147 -0.46 -3.96 -18.30
C PHE A 147 -0.06 -2.70 -19.07
N ASN A 148 -0.20 -2.74 -20.39
CA ASN A 148 -0.05 -1.55 -21.23
C ASN A 148 -1.42 -0.88 -21.38
N VAL A 149 -1.49 0.41 -21.07
CA VAL A 149 -2.70 1.24 -21.21
C VAL A 149 -2.37 2.49 -22.00
N THR A 150 -3.33 3.02 -22.73
CA THR A 150 -3.20 4.30 -23.43
C THR A 150 -3.88 5.39 -22.61
N VAL A 151 -3.10 6.34 -22.08
CA VAL A 151 -3.61 7.49 -21.32
C VAL A 151 -3.33 8.74 -22.14
N ASN A 152 -4.38 9.49 -22.49
CA ASN A 152 -4.26 10.71 -23.30
C ASN A 152 -3.49 10.52 -24.64
N GLY A 153 -3.59 9.33 -25.24
CA GLY A 153 -2.89 8.99 -26.49
C GLY A 153 -1.45 8.49 -26.32
N GLU A 154 -0.94 8.42 -25.09
CA GLU A 154 0.38 7.87 -24.78
C GLU A 154 0.26 6.46 -24.18
N ASN A 155 1.05 5.52 -24.70
CA ASN A 155 1.12 4.17 -24.14
C ASN A 155 2.01 4.20 -22.88
N THR A 156 1.46 3.74 -21.76
CA THR A 156 2.18 3.60 -20.49
C THR A 156 1.99 2.20 -19.92
N THR A 157 2.98 1.71 -19.17
CA THR A 157 2.89 0.47 -18.42
C THR A 157 2.41 0.78 -16.99
N VAL A 158 1.51 -0.04 -16.46
CA VAL A 158 0.95 0.09 -15.10
C VAL A 158 0.86 -1.26 -14.43
N GLY A 159 1.03 -1.32 -13.11
CA GLY A 159 0.80 -2.55 -12.33
C GLY A 159 -0.69 -2.91 -12.23
N LEU A 160 -0.98 -4.13 -11.79
CA LEU A 160 -2.34 -4.68 -11.69
C LEU A 160 -3.37 -3.77 -11.01
N PHE A 161 -3.04 -3.19 -9.85
CA PHE A 161 -3.99 -2.38 -9.09
C PHE A 161 -4.28 -1.07 -9.85
N SER A 162 -3.22 -0.37 -10.27
CA SER A 162 -3.34 0.82 -11.11
C SER A 162 -4.11 0.55 -12.41
N TYR A 163 -3.90 -0.60 -13.05
CA TYR A 163 -4.65 -1.01 -14.23
C TYR A 163 -6.15 -1.14 -13.95
N VAL A 164 -6.53 -1.83 -12.87
CA VAL A 164 -7.94 -2.03 -12.53
C VAL A 164 -8.59 -0.69 -12.21
N ALA A 165 -7.99 0.13 -11.34
CA ALA A 165 -8.50 1.47 -11.04
C ALA A 165 -8.68 2.31 -12.32
N MET A 166 -7.64 2.46 -13.14
CA MET A 166 -7.69 3.30 -14.34
C MET A 166 -8.66 2.79 -15.40
N LYS A 167 -8.79 1.48 -15.58
CA LYS A 167 -9.66 0.89 -16.61
C LYS A 167 -11.14 0.94 -16.22
N TYR A 168 -11.45 0.71 -14.95
CA TYR A 168 -12.82 0.54 -14.49
C TYR A 168 -13.37 1.77 -13.77
N HIS A 169 -12.54 2.77 -13.48
CA HIS A 169 -12.89 3.96 -12.68
C HIS A 169 -13.28 3.67 -11.22
N GLU A 170 -13.11 2.41 -10.81
CA GLU A 170 -13.38 1.88 -9.47
C GLU A 170 -12.53 0.61 -9.24
N GLU A 171 -12.11 0.40 -8.00
CA GLU A 171 -11.35 -0.77 -7.55
C GLU A 171 -11.66 -1.09 -6.09
N THR A 172 -11.73 -2.38 -5.77
CA THR A 172 -11.61 -2.86 -4.39
C THR A 172 -10.47 -3.86 -4.27
N ILE A 173 -9.53 -3.60 -3.36
CA ILE A 173 -8.46 -4.51 -2.96
C ILE A 173 -8.81 -5.08 -1.58
N ALA A 174 -9.13 -6.37 -1.53
CA ALA A 174 -9.42 -7.09 -0.30
C ALA A 174 -8.27 -8.05 0.07
N ILE A 175 -7.68 -7.87 1.25
CA ILE A 175 -6.53 -8.63 1.73
C ILE A 175 -6.91 -9.34 3.01
N ARG A 176 -6.63 -10.64 3.08
CA ARG A 176 -6.69 -11.40 4.32
C ARG A 176 -5.29 -11.62 4.85
N ALA A 177 -4.92 -10.93 5.92
CA ALA A 177 -3.59 -11.00 6.52
C ALA A 177 -3.65 -11.39 8.00
N TYR A 178 -2.67 -12.17 8.47
CA TYR A 178 -2.43 -12.39 9.89
C TYR A 178 -1.58 -11.25 10.43
N LEU A 179 -2.16 -10.46 11.33
CA LEU A 179 -1.52 -9.30 11.94
C LEU A 179 -1.39 -9.51 13.45
N THR A 180 -0.39 -8.87 14.03
CA THR A 180 -0.15 -8.78 15.47
C THR A 180 0.22 -7.34 15.83
N PRO A 181 0.18 -6.96 17.12
CA PRO A 181 0.71 -5.66 17.55
C PRO A 181 2.20 -5.43 17.19
N ASN A 182 2.95 -6.49 16.92
CA ASN A 182 4.37 -6.42 16.53
C ASN A 182 4.60 -6.51 15.02
N THR A 183 3.52 -6.68 14.24
CA THR A 183 3.63 -6.73 12.78
C THR A 183 4.01 -5.35 12.26
N ARG A 184 4.90 -5.35 11.26
CA ARG A 184 5.51 -4.18 10.62
C ARG A 184 5.63 -4.44 9.13
N GLY A 185 5.76 -3.36 8.37
CA GLY A 185 6.05 -3.38 6.95
C GLY A 185 4.82 -3.22 6.06
N VAL A 186 5.06 -3.17 4.76
CA VAL A 186 4.06 -2.77 3.75
C VAL A 186 3.31 -3.98 3.21
N LEU A 187 1.98 -3.96 3.27
CA LEU A 187 1.14 -4.98 2.68
C LEU A 187 1.01 -4.76 1.17
N ILE A 188 0.66 -3.54 0.75
CA ILE A 188 0.54 -3.15 -0.66
C ILE A 188 1.38 -1.91 -0.92
N GLY A 189 2.23 -1.97 -1.94
CA GLY A 189 3.12 -0.91 -2.36
C GLY A 189 2.95 -0.58 -3.84
N LEU A 190 3.13 0.69 -4.18
CA LEU A 190 3.15 1.20 -5.56
C LEU A 190 4.54 1.75 -5.87
N SER A 191 5.02 1.55 -7.10
CA SER A 191 6.29 2.09 -7.57
C SER A 191 6.34 2.37 -9.06
N GLY A 192 7.08 3.43 -9.43
CA GLY A 192 7.49 3.68 -10.81
C GLY A 192 8.74 2.91 -11.25
N ASN A 193 9.36 2.06 -10.41
CA ASN A 193 10.54 1.27 -10.79
C ASN A 193 10.46 -0.20 -10.29
N THR A 194 11.16 -1.15 -10.96
CA THR A 194 11.28 -2.59 -10.61
C THR A 194 11.99 -2.88 -9.25
N LEU A 195 12.55 -4.07 -9.03
CA LEU A 195 13.45 -4.40 -7.92
C LEU A 195 14.60 -5.25 -8.48
N PRO A 196 15.82 -5.28 -7.90
CA PRO A 196 16.33 -4.56 -6.72
C PRO A 196 16.95 -3.18 -7.07
N PHE A 197 16.81 -2.18 -6.20
CA PHE A 197 17.50 -0.89 -6.37
C PHE A 197 18.23 -0.39 -5.13
N ASN A 198 19.37 0.24 -5.39
CA ASN A 198 20.22 0.93 -4.43
C ASN A 198 19.94 2.45 -4.35
N ILE A 199 18.99 2.98 -5.12
CA ILE A 199 18.73 4.42 -5.20
C ILE A 199 17.30 4.70 -4.75
N PRO A 200 17.10 5.50 -3.67
CA PRO A 200 15.78 5.91 -3.24
C PRO A 200 15.19 6.89 -4.25
N TYR A 201 14.34 6.39 -5.13
CA TYR A 201 13.65 7.22 -6.13
C TYR A 201 12.44 7.95 -5.51
N ILE A 202 12.00 9.03 -6.13
CA ILE A 202 10.80 9.78 -5.75
C ILE A 202 9.64 9.17 -6.54
N GLY A 203 8.82 8.33 -5.91
CA GLY A 203 7.73 7.62 -6.60
C GLY A 203 7.36 6.27 -5.97
N TRP A 204 7.47 6.17 -4.65
CA TRP A 204 7.12 4.96 -3.90
C TRP A 204 6.04 5.31 -2.89
N SER A 205 4.94 4.57 -2.94
CA SER A 205 3.78 4.81 -2.09
C SER A 205 3.32 3.50 -1.45
N PRO A 206 3.61 3.25 -0.16
CA PRO A 206 2.88 2.26 0.62
C PRO A 206 1.39 2.65 0.68
N LEU A 207 0.55 1.86 0.03
CA LEU A 207 -0.90 2.03 0.05
C LEU A 207 -1.49 1.51 1.37
N VAL A 208 -1.04 0.33 1.81
CA VAL A 208 -1.48 -0.31 3.06
C VAL A 208 -0.25 -0.84 3.77
N TYR A 209 -0.03 -0.46 5.03
CA TYR A 209 1.13 -0.90 5.81
C TYR A 209 0.86 -0.99 7.31
N MET A 210 1.71 -1.73 8.01
CA MET A 210 1.71 -1.87 9.45
C MET A 210 2.88 -1.12 10.07
N SER A 211 2.62 -0.38 11.15
CA SER A 211 3.68 0.11 12.01
C SER A 211 3.25 0.28 13.46
N ASP A 212 4.11 -0.16 14.39
CA ASP A 212 3.91 -0.03 15.85
C ASP A 212 2.50 -0.45 16.31
N GLY A 213 2.02 -1.58 15.79
CA GLY A 213 0.70 -2.13 16.10
C GLY A 213 -0.47 -1.38 15.46
N LYS A 214 -0.21 -0.48 14.53
CA LYS A 214 -1.22 0.27 13.78
C LYS A 214 -1.24 -0.22 12.34
N LEU A 215 -2.44 -0.58 11.87
CA LEU A 215 -2.70 -0.71 10.45
C LEU A 215 -2.99 0.69 9.90
N ILE A 216 -2.22 1.07 8.90
CA ILE A 216 -2.32 2.36 8.25
C ILE A 216 -2.71 2.10 6.80
N ILE A 217 -3.86 2.64 6.41
CA ILE A 217 -4.30 2.70 5.02
C ILE A 217 -4.05 4.15 4.64
N ALA A 218 -3.06 4.35 3.79
CA ALA A 218 -2.64 5.69 3.47
C ALA A 218 -2.66 5.89 1.97
N GLU A 219 -3.52 6.81 1.59
CA GLU A 219 -3.42 7.49 0.35
C GLU A 219 -3.82 8.93 0.63
N ILE A 220 -2.91 9.84 0.34
CA ILE A 220 -3.16 11.18 -0.18
C ILE A 220 -1.80 11.85 -0.20
N THR A 221 -1.35 12.17 -1.40
CA THR A 221 -0.31 13.16 -1.57
C THR A 221 -0.94 14.53 -1.69
N ASP A 222 -0.71 15.34 -0.66
CA ASP A 222 -0.63 16.79 -0.82
C ASP A 222 0.66 17.11 -1.60
N THR A 223 0.72 16.71 -2.87
CA THR A 223 1.78 17.11 -3.80
C THR A 223 1.41 18.45 -4.41
N GLY A 224 1.45 19.47 -3.57
CA GLY A 224 1.81 20.81 -4.01
C GLY A 224 3.10 21.21 -3.33
N PRO A 225 4.28 21.16 -3.98
CA PRO A 225 5.42 21.95 -3.52
C PRO A 225 5.04 23.40 -3.76
N SER A 226 4.44 24.06 -2.76
CA SER A 226 4.16 25.50 -2.83
C SER A 226 3.49 25.92 -4.15
N PHE A 227 2.21 25.57 -4.35
CA PHE A 227 1.41 26.43 -5.23
C PHE A 227 1.53 27.86 -4.67
N PRO A 228 1.79 28.88 -5.50
CA PRO A 228 2.00 30.27 -5.06
C PRO A 228 0.88 30.87 -4.18
N ASN A 229 -0.24 30.16 -4.02
CA ASN A 229 -1.42 30.58 -3.29
C ASN A 229 -1.69 29.83 -1.97
N GLY A 230 -0.80 28.94 -1.52
CA GLY A 230 -0.80 28.45 -0.13
C GLY A 230 -2.07 27.74 0.36
N LYS A 231 -2.95 27.28 -0.53
CA LYS A 231 -4.12 26.48 -0.13
C LYS A 231 -3.72 25.00 -0.18
N ALA A 232 -3.38 24.45 0.97
CA ALA A 232 -3.50 23.01 1.19
C ALA A 232 -4.90 22.60 0.74
N TYR A 233 -5.03 21.46 0.07
CA TYR A 233 -6.35 20.91 -0.23
C TYR A 233 -7.07 20.71 1.11
N GLU A 234 -8.02 21.59 1.42
CA GLU A 234 -8.88 21.44 2.57
C GLU A 234 -9.79 20.27 2.22
N PHE A 235 -9.47 19.08 2.72
CA PHE A 235 -10.36 17.93 2.60
C PHE A 235 -11.65 18.25 3.33
N ILE A 236 -12.66 18.63 2.55
CA ILE A 236 -13.98 19.00 3.07
C ILE A 236 -14.67 17.70 3.50
N LYS A 237 -14.78 17.55 4.82
CA LYS A 237 -15.49 16.50 5.58
C LYS A 237 -14.86 15.10 5.53
N VAL A 238 -14.28 14.71 6.66
CA VAL A 238 -14.08 13.31 7.04
C VAL A 238 -15.46 12.66 7.17
N GLY A 239 -15.79 11.75 6.25
CA GLY A 239 -16.88 10.80 6.47
C GLY A 239 -16.42 9.85 7.56
N VAL A 240 -17.11 9.86 8.71
CA VAL A 240 -17.00 8.88 9.83
C VAL A 240 -15.61 8.23 9.95
N GLY A 241 -14.59 8.95 10.44
CA GLY A 241 -13.20 8.45 10.48
C GLY A 241 -12.53 8.56 11.84
N ARG A 242 -11.88 7.48 12.31
CA ARG A 242 -11.04 7.47 13.51
C ARG A 242 -9.61 7.97 13.19
N GLY A 243 -9.46 9.29 13.10
CA GLY A 243 -8.18 10.01 13.19
C GLY A 243 -7.39 10.15 11.89
N ILE A 244 -7.26 11.40 11.42
CA ILE A 244 -6.25 11.82 10.45
C ILE A 244 -4.95 12.07 11.24
N TYR A 245 -3.82 11.51 10.79
CA TYR A 245 -2.51 11.83 11.37
C TYR A 245 -1.86 12.94 10.56
N PRO A 246 -1.78 14.18 11.11
CA PRO A 246 -1.09 15.27 10.43
C PRO A 246 0.43 15.02 10.36
N ARG A 247 1.03 15.59 9.31
CA ARG A 247 2.45 15.47 8.95
C ARG A 247 3.42 15.83 10.08
N VAL A 248 4.61 15.23 9.96
CA VAL A 248 5.87 15.97 10.17
C VAL A 248 6.55 16.32 8.83
N ASN A 249 6.37 15.55 7.73
CA ASN A 249 7.22 15.70 6.51
C ASN A 249 6.71 15.11 5.15
N GLY A 250 5.42 15.04 4.81
CA GLY A 250 5.06 14.77 3.38
C GLY A 250 3.92 13.80 3.05
N GLY A 251 3.62 12.82 3.89
CA GLY A 251 2.48 11.91 3.67
C GLY A 251 1.41 12.12 4.72
N GLU A 252 0.14 12.22 4.30
CA GLU A 252 -0.99 12.11 5.23
C GLU A 252 -1.43 10.65 5.28
N ALA A 253 -1.46 10.07 6.48
CA ALA A 253 -2.16 8.80 6.65
C ALA A 253 -3.66 9.10 6.69
N ALA A 254 -4.37 8.65 5.66
CA ALA A 254 -5.83 8.78 5.60
C ALA A 254 -6.48 8.03 6.76
N MET A 255 -6.09 6.78 7.01
CA MET A 255 -6.75 5.92 8.01
C MET A 255 -5.75 5.17 8.87
N CYS A 256 -6.06 5.04 10.16
CA CYS A 256 -5.22 4.33 11.10
C CYS A 256 -6.06 3.59 12.15
N VAL A 257 -5.81 2.29 12.31
CA VAL A 257 -6.48 1.45 13.30
C VAL A 257 -5.48 0.70 14.14
N ASN A 258 -5.72 0.64 15.46
CA ASN A 258 -4.91 -0.17 16.36
C ASN A 258 -5.26 -1.66 16.20
N ILE A 259 -4.25 -2.48 15.89
CA ILE A 259 -4.30 -3.93 15.97
C ILE A 259 -3.91 -4.33 17.40
N THR A 260 -4.92 -4.58 18.24
CA THR A 260 -4.73 -4.84 19.67
C THR A 260 -4.51 -6.31 20.00
N SER A 261 -4.83 -7.22 19.09
CA SER A 261 -4.70 -8.67 19.27
C SER A 261 -4.12 -9.36 18.04
N PRO A 262 -3.40 -10.47 18.20
CA PRO A 262 -3.02 -11.33 17.08
C PRO A 262 -4.25 -11.97 16.42
N GLY A 263 -4.34 -11.96 15.09
CA GLY A 263 -5.46 -12.56 14.37
C GLY A 263 -5.39 -12.40 12.87
N PHE A 264 -6.27 -13.11 12.16
CA PHE A 264 -6.53 -12.83 10.75
C PHE A 264 -7.51 -11.66 10.64
N TYR A 265 -7.14 -10.69 9.81
CA TYR A 265 -7.94 -9.52 9.49
C TYR A 265 -8.24 -9.52 8.00
N TRP A 266 -9.48 -9.21 7.67
CA TRP A 266 -9.83 -8.72 6.34
C TRP A 266 -9.62 -7.22 6.32
N ILE A 267 -8.79 -6.77 5.40
CA ILE A 267 -8.46 -5.37 5.17
C ILE A 267 -8.96 -5.08 3.78
N VAL A 268 -9.89 -4.15 3.66
CA VAL A 268 -10.44 -3.75 2.37
C VAL A 268 -10.06 -2.30 2.14
N PHE A 269 -9.49 -2.04 0.99
CA PHE A 269 -9.24 -0.71 0.46
C PHE A 269 -10.08 -0.57 -0.80
N GLU A 270 -10.90 0.47 -0.84
CA GLU A 270 -11.75 0.77 -1.99
C GLU A 270 -11.44 2.16 -2.49
N GLU A 271 -11.47 2.28 -3.81
CA GLU A 271 -11.29 3.54 -4.47
C GLU A 271 -12.16 3.69 -5.71
N TRP A 272 -12.77 4.85 -5.89
CA TRP A 272 -13.59 5.10 -7.07
C TRP A 272 -13.68 6.57 -7.42
N THR A 273 -14.09 6.83 -8.66
CA THR A 273 -14.38 8.20 -9.13
C THR A 273 -15.86 8.36 -9.48
N THR A 274 -16.40 9.56 -9.27
CA THR A 274 -17.73 9.95 -9.75
C THR A 274 -17.65 11.33 -10.39
N GLY A 275 -17.65 11.37 -11.71
CA GLY A 275 -17.37 12.61 -12.44
C GLY A 275 -15.91 13.02 -12.24
N ASN A 276 -15.70 14.18 -11.61
CA ASN A 276 -14.36 14.68 -11.28
C ASN A 276 -13.96 14.43 -9.83
N ASP A 277 -14.77 13.70 -9.08
CA ASP A 277 -14.53 13.49 -7.66
C ASP A 277 -13.93 12.10 -7.42
N THR A 278 -12.95 12.03 -6.53
CA THR A 278 -12.30 10.78 -6.10
C THR A 278 -12.73 10.45 -4.68
N TYR A 279 -12.99 9.17 -4.41
CA TYR A 279 -13.43 8.67 -3.11
C TYR A 279 -12.56 7.49 -2.70
N VAL A 280 -12.25 7.41 -1.40
CA VAL A 280 -11.44 6.34 -0.82
C VAL A 280 -12.14 5.82 0.41
N ALA A 281 -12.30 4.50 0.55
CA ALA A 281 -12.85 3.90 1.77
C ALA A 281 -11.97 2.74 2.26
N GLY A 282 -11.92 2.57 3.58
CA GLY A 282 -11.16 1.50 4.21
C GLY A 282 -11.97 0.75 5.24
N TYR A 283 -11.86 -0.56 5.22
CA TYR A 283 -12.61 -1.46 6.10
C TYR A 283 -11.70 -2.45 6.79
N ILE A 284 -12.07 -2.83 8.02
CA ILE A 284 -11.46 -3.96 8.72
C ILE A 284 -12.55 -4.89 9.19
N ASN A 285 -12.44 -6.17 8.83
CA ASN A 285 -13.40 -7.22 9.20
C ASN A 285 -14.85 -6.84 8.89
N GLY A 286 -15.08 -6.17 7.77
CA GLY A 286 -16.42 -5.78 7.33
C GLY A 286 -16.89 -4.43 7.87
N GLU A 287 -16.18 -3.82 8.82
CA GLU A 287 -16.54 -2.53 9.42
C GLU A 287 -15.83 -1.37 8.72
N LEU A 288 -16.58 -0.34 8.34
CA LEU A 288 -16.02 0.90 7.79
C LEU A 288 -15.19 1.60 8.87
N ILE A 289 -13.93 1.88 8.54
CA ILE A 289 -13.00 2.59 9.43
C ILE A 289 -13.01 4.09 9.15
N ALA A 290 -12.95 4.44 7.87
CA ALA A 290 -12.96 5.82 7.40
C ALA A 290 -13.27 5.89 5.90
N GLU A 291 -13.76 7.05 5.47
CA GLU A 291 -14.04 7.40 4.08
C GLU A 291 -13.55 8.82 3.79
N PHE A 292 -12.94 9.01 2.62
CA PHE A 292 -12.40 10.28 2.16
C PHE A 292 -12.98 10.64 0.81
N TYR A 293 -13.05 11.94 0.59
CA TYR A 293 -13.53 12.55 -0.63
C TYR A 293 -12.57 13.66 -1.06
N ALA A 294 -12.22 13.66 -2.34
CA ALA A 294 -11.42 14.70 -2.97
C ALA A 294 -12.15 15.22 -4.23
N PRO A 295 -12.42 16.54 -4.35
CA PRO A 295 -13.14 17.11 -5.49
C PRO A 295 -12.27 17.28 -6.74
N VAL A 296 -11.29 16.39 -6.95
CA VAL A 296 -10.32 16.43 -8.05
C VAL A 296 -10.14 15.02 -8.61
N ALA A 297 -10.23 14.88 -9.93
CA ALA A 297 -9.99 13.62 -10.61
C ALA A 297 -8.50 13.28 -10.50
N ASN A 298 -8.19 12.02 -10.22
CA ASN A 298 -6.82 11.56 -10.00
C ASN A 298 -6.18 12.21 -8.77
N ALA A 299 -6.92 12.35 -7.66
CA ALA A 299 -6.34 12.75 -6.38
C ALA A 299 -5.53 11.60 -5.72
N SER A 300 -5.68 10.39 -6.24
CA SER A 300 -5.08 9.17 -5.73
C SER A 300 -3.95 8.64 -6.61
N SER A 301 -3.01 7.97 -5.93
CA SER A 301 -1.93 7.22 -6.53
C SER A 301 -2.40 6.11 -7.46
N LEU A 302 -3.50 5.39 -7.17
CA LEU A 302 -3.97 4.32 -8.07
C LEU A 302 -4.56 4.85 -9.38
N PHE A 303 -5.17 6.04 -9.35
CA PHE A 303 -5.57 6.78 -10.56
C PHE A 303 -4.43 7.60 -11.19
N GLY A 304 -3.18 7.39 -10.76
CA GLY A 304 -2.01 7.99 -11.38
C GLY A 304 -1.77 9.45 -11.02
N ALA A 305 -2.28 9.96 -9.88
CA ALA A 305 -2.03 11.32 -9.38
C ALA A 305 -0.55 11.74 -9.43
N ILE A 306 0.34 10.78 -9.13
CA ILE A 306 1.79 10.98 -9.03
C ILE A 306 2.53 10.23 -10.15
N GLY A 307 1.81 9.84 -11.19
CA GLY A 307 2.31 9.09 -12.33
C GLY A 307 1.85 7.64 -12.34
N PRO A 308 1.94 6.98 -13.50
CA PRO A 308 1.65 5.57 -13.62
C PRO A 308 2.65 4.77 -12.77
N TYR A 309 2.15 4.04 -11.77
CA TYR A 309 2.97 3.09 -11.04
C TYR A 309 3.08 1.81 -11.84
N GLU A 310 4.13 1.73 -12.65
CA GLU A 310 4.47 0.54 -13.46
C GLU A 310 4.47 -0.75 -12.63
N TYR A 311 4.84 -0.67 -11.35
CA TYR A 311 4.98 -1.83 -10.48
C TYR A 311 4.06 -1.69 -9.28
N ASN A 312 3.30 -2.75 -9.00
CA ASN A 312 2.67 -2.89 -7.70
C ASN A 312 3.24 -4.11 -6.99
N PHE A 313 3.50 -3.93 -5.70
CA PHE A 313 4.14 -4.91 -4.86
C PHE A 313 3.22 -5.33 -3.73
N VAL A 314 3.35 -6.58 -3.32
CA VAL A 314 2.78 -7.11 -2.10
C VAL A 314 3.93 -7.45 -1.16
N GLY A 315 3.87 -6.97 0.08
CA GLY A 315 4.84 -7.30 1.12
C GLY A 315 6.05 -6.37 1.21
N ILE A 316 6.17 -5.34 0.37
CA ILE A 316 7.25 -4.36 0.45
C ILE A 316 6.89 -3.03 -0.23
N ALA A 317 7.43 -1.92 0.29
CA ALA A 317 7.63 -0.67 -0.46
C ALA A 317 8.75 0.14 0.18
N TYR A 318 9.22 1.17 -0.52
CA TYR A 318 10.10 2.18 0.03
C TYR A 318 9.27 3.27 0.73
N THR A 319 9.63 3.63 1.96
CA THR A 319 8.76 4.40 2.88
C THR A 319 9.35 5.75 3.30
N TYR A 320 10.23 6.33 2.49
CA TYR A 320 10.74 7.67 2.76
C TYR A 320 9.61 8.69 2.90
N GLN A 321 9.63 9.47 3.99
CA GLN A 321 8.60 10.46 4.37
C GLN A 321 7.24 9.91 4.81
N TRP A 322 7.09 8.59 4.99
CA TRP A 322 5.87 8.00 5.52
C TRP A 322 5.88 7.92 7.06
N PRO A 323 4.77 8.26 7.74
CA PRO A 323 4.73 8.31 9.18
C PRO A 323 4.96 6.94 9.81
N LEU A 324 5.67 6.92 10.94
CA LEU A 324 5.96 5.71 11.71
C LEU A 324 6.72 4.64 10.90
N THR A 325 7.47 4.99 9.86
CA THR A 325 8.28 4.03 9.09
C THR A 325 9.78 4.24 9.32
N ASN A 326 10.61 3.39 8.74
CA ASN A 326 12.07 3.49 8.83
C ASN A 326 12.68 4.43 7.77
N GLY A 327 11.86 5.03 6.88
CA GLY A 327 12.34 5.86 5.78
C GLY A 327 13.21 5.11 4.77
N GLN A 328 13.10 3.78 4.73
CA GLN A 328 13.84 2.87 3.87
C GLN A 328 12.87 1.86 3.25
N TRP A 329 13.39 0.81 2.62
CA TRP A 329 12.62 -0.38 2.32
C TRP A 329 12.00 -0.95 3.59
N TYR A 330 10.68 -1.18 3.55
CA TYR A 330 9.90 -1.58 4.71
C TYR A 330 9.17 -2.90 4.46
N PRO A 331 9.92 -4.03 4.46
CA PRO A 331 9.36 -5.34 4.19
C PRO A 331 8.38 -5.78 5.27
N PHE A 332 7.28 -6.38 4.84
CA PHE A 332 6.27 -6.97 5.70
C PHE A 332 6.83 -8.16 6.47
N ASN A 333 6.46 -8.31 7.74
CA ASN A 333 6.86 -9.43 8.58
C ASN A 333 5.66 -10.23 9.13
N GLY A 334 4.48 -10.08 8.53
CA GLY A 334 3.27 -10.80 8.89
C GLY A 334 3.01 -11.99 7.98
N SER A 335 1.75 -12.40 7.86
CA SER A 335 1.36 -13.40 6.84
C SER A 335 0.20 -12.94 5.99
N ILE A 336 0.19 -13.27 4.70
CA ILE A 336 -0.93 -13.00 3.79
C ILE A 336 -1.52 -14.33 3.32
N ASN A 337 -2.82 -14.51 3.49
CA ASN A 337 -3.56 -15.69 3.06
C ASN A 337 -4.24 -15.45 1.71
N THR A 338 -4.85 -14.29 1.52
CA THR A 338 -5.67 -14.01 0.34
C THR A 338 -5.49 -12.56 -0.10
N ILE A 339 -5.48 -12.33 -1.41
CA ILE A 339 -5.67 -11.02 -2.03
C ILE A 339 -6.69 -11.18 -3.13
N ALA A 340 -7.77 -10.41 -3.09
CA ALA A 340 -8.77 -10.34 -4.15
C ALA A 340 -8.85 -8.89 -4.64
N VAL A 341 -8.83 -8.71 -5.96
CA VAL A 341 -9.00 -7.40 -6.60
C VAL A 341 -10.28 -7.42 -7.39
N TYR A 342 -11.17 -6.47 -7.15
CA TYR A 342 -12.45 -6.32 -7.82
C TYR A 342 -12.43 -5.08 -8.71
N PRO A 343 -13.00 -5.14 -9.92
CA PRO A 343 -13.11 -3.99 -10.82
C PRO A 343 -14.34 -3.12 -10.51
N TYR A 344 -14.77 -3.10 -9.25
CA TYR A 344 -15.90 -2.34 -8.74
C TYR A 344 -15.84 -2.22 -7.21
N VAL A 345 -16.51 -1.21 -6.66
CA VAL A 345 -16.69 -1.03 -5.22
C VAL A 345 -17.64 -2.09 -4.66
N LEU A 346 -17.25 -2.77 -3.59
CA LEU A 346 -18.11 -3.76 -2.94
C LEU A 346 -19.20 -3.05 -2.13
N SER A 347 -20.43 -3.57 -2.17
CA SER A 347 -21.47 -3.13 -1.24
C SER A 347 -21.11 -3.48 0.20
N GLN A 348 -21.65 -2.72 1.17
CA GLN A 348 -21.42 -2.98 2.59
C GLN A 348 -21.72 -4.43 3.01
N SER A 349 -22.71 -5.07 2.41
CA SER A 349 -23.04 -6.49 2.67
C SER A 349 -21.97 -7.43 2.10
N GLN A 350 -21.40 -7.14 0.93
CA GLN A 350 -20.27 -7.90 0.35
C GLN A 350 -18.99 -7.71 1.17
N VAL A 351 -18.73 -6.49 1.68
CA VAL A 351 -17.61 -6.23 2.59
C VAL A 351 -17.80 -7.00 3.91
N GLY A 352 -19.01 -7.02 4.47
CA GLY A 352 -19.35 -7.86 5.63
C GLY A 352 -19.24 -9.37 5.36
N GLN A 353 -19.54 -9.79 4.14
CA GLN A 353 -19.41 -11.19 3.71
C GLN A 353 -17.95 -11.64 3.70
N LEU A 354 -16.99 -10.78 3.31
CA LEU A 354 -15.56 -11.12 3.38
C LEU A 354 -15.17 -11.59 4.79
N ALA A 355 -15.67 -10.90 5.83
CA ALA A 355 -15.31 -11.19 7.23
C ALA A 355 -15.82 -12.54 7.77
N SER A 356 -16.94 -13.03 7.24
CA SER A 356 -17.71 -14.13 7.85
C SER A 356 -18.05 -15.28 6.90
N GLY A 357 -17.84 -15.11 5.61
CA GLY A 357 -18.36 -15.99 4.56
C GLY A 357 -17.39 -16.21 3.39
N PRO A 358 -17.90 -16.74 2.27
CA PRO A 358 -17.10 -16.93 1.06
C PRO A 358 -16.76 -15.57 0.44
N LEU A 359 -15.68 -15.52 -0.35
CA LEU A 359 -15.36 -14.35 -1.18
C LEU A 359 -16.56 -13.96 -2.06
N PRO A 360 -16.96 -12.68 -2.11
CA PRO A 360 -17.89 -12.20 -3.12
C PRO A 360 -17.39 -12.59 -4.52
N PRO A 361 -18.29 -13.03 -5.42
CA PRO A 361 -17.93 -13.32 -6.81
C PRO A 361 -17.51 -12.03 -7.54
N GLY A 362 -16.91 -12.17 -8.72
CA GLY A 362 -16.60 -11.07 -9.65
C GLY A 362 -15.26 -10.37 -9.42
N TYR A 363 -14.32 -11.02 -8.72
CA TYR A 363 -12.94 -10.55 -8.68
C TYR A 363 -12.30 -10.61 -10.08
N PHE A 364 -11.50 -9.59 -10.40
CA PHE A 364 -10.62 -9.54 -11.56
C PHE A 364 -9.35 -10.37 -11.32
N ALA A 365 -8.81 -10.28 -10.09
CA ALA A 365 -7.63 -11.02 -9.66
C ALA A 365 -7.89 -11.72 -8.34
N LEU A 366 -7.37 -12.95 -8.21
CA LEU A 366 -7.41 -13.68 -6.95
C LEU A 366 -6.09 -14.40 -6.71
N PHE A 367 -5.45 -14.06 -5.60
CA PHE A 367 -4.32 -14.78 -5.04
C PHE A 367 -4.76 -15.46 -3.76
N ILE A 368 -4.61 -16.79 -3.70
CA ILE A 368 -4.80 -17.57 -2.48
C ILE A 368 -3.48 -18.30 -2.19
N ALA A 369 -2.91 -18.02 -1.03
CA ALA A 369 -1.74 -18.74 -0.55
C ALA A 369 -2.08 -20.24 -0.40
N SER A 370 -1.33 -21.08 -1.10
CA SER A 370 -1.44 -22.54 -1.04
C SER A 370 -0.09 -23.14 -0.72
N SER A 371 -0.05 -24.16 0.14
CA SER A 371 1.19 -24.86 0.53
C SER A 371 1.97 -25.44 -0.64
N LYS A 372 1.35 -25.56 -1.83
CA LYS A 372 2.00 -26.06 -3.04
C LYS A 372 3.01 -25.09 -3.67
N TRP A 373 2.92 -23.79 -3.37
CA TRP A 373 3.71 -22.75 -4.06
C TRP A 373 4.87 -22.19 -3.22
N TYR A 374 5.05 -22.72 -2.02
CA TYR A 374 6.14 -22.36 -1.13
C TYR A 374 7.27 -23.37 -1.22
N ASN A 375 8.44 -22.95 -1.70
CA ASN A 375 9.62 -23.77 -1.56
C ASN A 375 10.23 -23.56 -0.17
N GLN A 376 9.97 -24.50 0.74
CA GLN A 376 10.50 -24.45 2.11
C GLN A 376 12.03 -24.44 2.18
N ALA A 377 12.73 -24.99 1.17
CA ALA A 377 14.18 -25.06 1.16
C ALA A 377 14.84 -23.72 0.80
N THR A 378 14.18 -22.90 -0.02
CA THR A 378 14.70 -21.59 -0.45
C THR A 378 14.07 -20.42 0.29
N GLY A 379 12.92 -20.62 0.95
CA GLY A 379 12.13 -19.52 1.52
C GLY A 379 11.54 -18.59 0.46
N ILE A 380 11.56 -19.01 -0.81
CA ILE A 380 11.05 -18.28 -1.97
C ILE A 380 9.74 -18.93 -2.39
N TRP A 381 8.72 -18.09 -2.56
CA TRP A 381 7.50 -18.51 -3.23
C TRP A 381 7.75 -18.53 -4.73
N GLN A 382 7.68 -19.70 -5.34
CA GLN A 382 7.79 -19.82 -6.78
C GLN A 382 6.42 -19.49 -7.36
N ALA A 383 6.24 -18.25 -7.80
CA ALA A 383 5.32 -17.99 -8.90
C ALA A 383 5.95 -18.66 -10.12
N TYR A 384 5.65 -19.95 -10.32
CA TYR A 384 5.93 -20.52 -11.63
C TYR A 384 5.10 -19.73 -12.63
N ASN A 385 5.70 -19.35 -13.75
CA ASN A 385 5.00 -18.99 -14.99
C ASN A 385 4.17 -20.21 -15.43
N ASN A 386 3.18 -20.60 -14.64
CA ASN A 386 2.17 -21.53 -15.07
C ASN A 386 1.20 -20.68 -15.89
N PRO A 387 1.00 -20.96 -17.18
CA PRO A 387 -0.08 -20.34 -17.94
C PRO A 387 -1.46 -20.57 -17.29
N GLU A 388 -1.59 -21.49 -16.32
CA GLU A 388 -2.80 -21.68 -15.49
C GLU A 388 -2.86 -20.82 -14.21
N LEU A 389 -1.82 -20.02 -13.91
CA LEU A 389 -1.98 -18.80 -13.09
C LEU A 389 -2.54 -17.70 -13.99
N GLU A 390 -3.54 -18.06 -14.80
CA GLU A 390 -4.64 -17.16 -15.10
C GLU A 390 -5.09 -16.60 -13.75
N LEU A 391 -4.89 -15.29 -13.58
CA LEU A 391 -5.88 -14.48 -12.88
C LEU A 391 -7.24 -15.09 -13.25
N MET A 392 -7.87 -15.82 -12.33
CA MET A 392 -9.13 -16.52 -12.62
C MET A 392 -10.18 -15.44 -12.88
N THR A 393 -10.25 -14.92 -14.10
CA THR A 393 -11.27 -14.01 -14.55
C THR A 393 -12.53 -14.84 -14.66
N ASN A 394 -13.50 -14.57 -13.78
CA ASN A 394 -14.70 -15.36 -13.72
C ASN A 394 -15.57 -15.07 -14.96
N GLY A 395 -15.45 -15.91 -15.99
CA GLY A 395 -16.34 -15.94 -17.15
C GLY A 395 -15.67 -15.53 -18.48
N SER A 396 -15.63 -16.49 -19.39
CA SER A 396 -15.27 -16.43 -20.83
C SER A 396 -13.80 -16.16 -21.19
N SER A 397 -13.12 -17.27 -21.52
CA SER A 397 -11.87 -17.40 -22.27
C SER A 397 -10.58 -16.91 -21.59
N PRO A 398 -9.45 -17.63 -21.79
CA PRO A 398 -8.12 -17.10 -21.50
C PRO A 398 -7.99 -15.73 -22.16
N LEU A 399 -7.49 -14.74 -21.42
CA LEU A 399 -7.03 -13.50 -22.01
C LEU A 399 -5.82 -13.85 -22.89
N ILE A 400 -6.05 -14.12 -24.18
CA ILE A 400 -4.98 -14.09 -25.18
C ILE A 400 -4.57 -12.62 -25.27
N ILE A 401 -3.38 -12.34 -24.77
CA ILE A 401 -2.71 -11.04 -24.93
C ILE A 401 -2.26 -10.98 -26.39
N GLU A 402 -2.95 -10.19 -27.22
CA GLU A 402 -2.39 -9.64 -28.47
C GLU A 402 -1.60 -8.37 -28.17
#